data_AF-A0A2K2U967-F1
#
_entry.id   AF-A0A2K2U967-F1
#
_cell.length_a   1.000
_cell.length_b   1.000
_cell.length_c   1.000
_cell.angle_alpha   90.00
_cell.angle_beta   90.00
_cell.angle_gamma   90.00
#
_symmetry.space_group_name_H-M   'P 1'
#
loop_
_entity.id
_entity.type
_entity.pdbx_description
1 polymer ?
#
loop_
_entity_poly.entity_id
_entity_poly.type
_entity_poly.pdbx_seq_one_letter_code
_entity_poly.pdbx_strand_id
1 'polypeptide(L)'
;MTTGEKIRHYRKLRGLYQGELGEKIGVSEGAIRHYETDFRTPKQPQIEAIAEALDISPLALKDFGVENARDLLGLLLQLEDEFGIVPAEDGSGLSIDTSAEKAPKTTQMLKAWAAKRNELESGEITPEEYADWKAKF
;
A
#
# COMPACT_ATOMS: atom_id res chain seq x y z
N MET A 1 -7.35 -1.08 6.76
CA MET A 1 -7.55 -2.45 6.27
C MET A 1 -6.38 -3.28 6.76
N THR A 2 -6.68 -4.41 7.40
CA THR A 2 -5.67 -5.38 7.82
C THR A 2 -5.00 -6.04 6.60
N THR A 3 -3.91 -6.77 6.84
CA THR A 3 -3.28 -7.62 5.84
C THR A 3 -4.28 -8.61 5.22
N GLY A 4 -5.09 -9.30 6.04
CA GLY A 4 -6.09 -10.26 5.56
C GLY A 4 -7.17 -9.61 4.69
N GLU A 5 -7.67 -8.44 5.10
CA GLU A 5 -8.64 -7.67 4.32
C GLU A 5 -8.07 -7.24 2.96
N LYS A 6 -6.79 -6.86 2.91
CA LYS A 6 -6.08 -6.50 1.67
C LYS A 6 -5.92 -7.69 0.73
N ILE A 7 -5.55 -8.87 1.26
CA ILE A 7 -5.49 -10.12 0.47
C ILE A 7 -6.85 -10.40 -0.17
N ARG A 8 -7.92 -10.35 0.62
CA ARG A 8 -9.29 -10.56 0.12
C ARG A 8 -9.67 -9.54 -0.95
N HIS A 9 -9.37 -8.27 -0.72
CA HIS A 9 -9.68 -7.18 -1.63
C HIS A 9 -9.03 -7.40 -2.99
N TYR A 10 -7.70 -7.60 -3.03
CA TYR A 10 -6.98 -7.79 -4.28
C TYR A 10 -7.32 -9.11 -4.96
N ARG A 11 -7.55 -10.20 -4.21
CA ARG A 11 -8.02 -11.46 -4.80
C ARG A 11 -9.34 -11.26 -5.56
N LYS A 12 -10.31 -10.59 -4.94
CA LYS A 12 -11.60 -10.28 -5.59
C LYS A 12 -11.43 -9.34 -6.79
N LEU A 13 -10.53 -8.34 -6.69
CA LEU A 13 -10.21 -7.43 -7.78
C LEU A 13 -9.65 -8.19 -9.01
N ARG A 14 -8.86 -9.25 -8.78
CA ARG A 14 -8.35 -10.14 -9.83
C ARG A 14 -9.34 -11.24 -10.25
N GLY A 15 -10.57 -11.23 -9.72
CA GLY A 15 -11.61 -12.20 -10.08
C GLY A 15 -11.34 -13.63 -9.62
N LEU A 16 -10.40 -13.85 -8.69
CA LEU A 16 -10.01 -15.18 -8.24
C LEU A 16 -10.88 -15.68 -7.08
N TYR A 17 -11.20 -16.96 -7.05
CA TYR A 17 -11.72 -17.66 -5.86
C TYR A 17 -10.59 -17.99 -4.87
N GLN A 18 -10.95 -18.26 -3.60
CA GLN A 18 -9.95 -18.62 -2.57
C GLN A 18 -9.15 -19.87 -2.95
N GLY A 19 -9.81 -20.86 -3.57
CA GLY A 19 -9.15 -22.08 -4.05
C GLY A 19 -8.12 -21.81 -5.13
N GLU A 20 -8.45 -20.96 -6.12
CA GLU A 20 -7.55 -20.61 -7.22
C GLU A 20 -6.30 -19.84 -6.74
N LEU A 21 -6.46 -18.92 -5.77
CA LEU A 21 -5.30 -18.27 -5.15
C LEU A 21 -4.46 -19.30 -4.36
N GLY A 22 -5.11 -20.23 -3.67
CA GLY A 22 -4.44 -21.32 -2.96
C GLY A 22 -3.59 -22.17 -3.88
N GLU A 23 -4.17 -22.61 -5.01
CA GLU A 23 -3.48 -23.37 -6.05
C GLU A 23 -2.27 -22.61 -6.62
N LYS A 24 -2.42 -21.32 -6.93
CA LYS A 24 -1.34 -20.47 -7.45
C LYS A 24 -0.12 -20.40 -6.53
N ILE A 25 -0.33 -20.41 -5.21
CA ILE A 25 0.76 -20.26 -4.22
C ILE A 25 1.10 -21.57 -3.48
N GLY A 26 0.50 -22.70 -3.90
CA GLY A 26 0.76 -24.02 -3.32
C GLY A 26 0.22 -24.23 -1.90
N VAL A 27 -0.93 -23.63 -1.55
CA VAL A 27 -1.60 -23.83 -0.25
C VAL A 27 -3.08 -24.21 -0.42
N SER A 28 -3.72 -24.67 0.65
CA SER A 28 -5.16 -25.02 0.60
C SER A 28 -6.06 -23.78 0.59
N GLU A 29 -7.28 -23.91 0.05
CA GLU A 29 -8.33 -22.88 0.15
C GLU A 29 -8.54 -22.42 1.61
N GLY A 30 -8.54 -23.39 2.54
CA GLY A 30 -8.67 -23.11 3.97
C GLY A 30 -7.54 -22.23 4.52
N ALA A 31 -6.32 -22.36 4.01
CA ALA A 31 -5.21 -21.49 4.38
C ALA A 31 -5.45 -20.04 3.89
N ILE A 32 -5.89 -19.86 2.65
CA ILE A 32 -6.28 -18.54 2.12
C ILE A 32 -7.40 -17.93 2.96
N ARG A 33 -8.44 -18.72 3.29
CA ARG A 33 -9.53 -18.27 4.15
C ARG A 33 -9.03 -17.78 5.51
N HIS A 34 -8.11 -18.51 6.15
CA HIS A 34 -7.52 -18.11 7.42
C HIS A 34 -6.69 -16.82 7.31
N TYR A 35 -5.99 -16.62 6.20
CA TYR A 35 -5.27 -15.37 5.94
C TYR A 35 -6.25 -14.20 5.78
N GLU A 36 -7.31 -14.37 5.00
CA GLU A 36 -8.29 -13.31 4.73
C GLU A 36 -9.18 -12.91 5.92
N THR A 37 -9.25 -13.75 6.95
CA THR A 37 -10.00 -13.46 8.17
C THR A 37 -9.07 -13.09 9.33
N ASP A 38 -7.79 -12.86 9.06
CA ASP A 38 -6.73 -12.61 10.05
C ASP A 38 -6.64 -13.69 11.15
N PHE A 39 -7.21 -14.87 10.92
CA PHE A 39 -7.10 -16.01 11.84
C PHE A 39 -5.67 -16.54 11.90
N ARG A 40 -4.93 -16.39 10.78
CA ARG A 40 -3.51 -16.66 10.71
C ARG A 40 -2.82 -15.55 9.95
N THR A 41 -1.70 -15.06 10.47
CA THR A 41 -0.84 -14.12 9.73
C THR A 41 0.05 -14.89 8.75
N PRO A 42 0.02 -14.59 7.44
CA PRO A 42 0.99 -15.14 6.49
C PRO A 42 2.41 -14.68 6.83
N LYS A 43 3.42 -15.54 6.67
CA LYS A 43 4.82 -15.12 6.83
C LYS A 43 5.30 -14.45 5.55
N GLN A 44 6.47 -13.82 5.61
CA GLN A 44 7.05 -13.09 4.50
C GLN A 44 7.07 -13.86 3.16
N PRO A 45 7.45 -15.16 3.09
CA PRO A 45 7.39 -15.90 1.82
C PRO A 45 5.97 -16.08 1.28
N GLN A 46 4.95 -16.19 2.15
CA GLN A 46 3.56 -16.24 1.71
C GLN A 46 3.07 -14.86 1.25
N ILE A 47 3.49 -13.77 1.91
CA ILE A 47 3.17 -12.42 1.46
C ILE A 47 3.71 -12.17 0.05
N GLU A 48 4.95 -12.56 -0.22
CA GLU A 48 5.57 -12.44 -1.54
C GLU A 48 4.82 -13.27 -2.59
N ALA A 49 4.56 -14.55 -2.31
CA ALA A 49 3.83 -15.42 -3.24
C ALA A 49 2.40 -14.94 -3.51
N ILE A 50 1.70 -14.43 -2.49
CA ILE A 50 0.36 -13.85 -2.66
C ILE A 50 0.42 -12.58 -3.51
N ALA A 51 1.37 -11.70 -3.23
CA ALA A 51 1.54 -10.46 -3.98
C ALA A 51 1.85 -10.73 -5.47
N GLU A 52 2.74 -11.68 -5.75
CA GLU A 52 3.04 -12.12 -7.10
C GLU A 52 1.81 -12.72 -7.80
N ALA A 53 1.10 -13.64 -7.14
CA ALA A 53 -0.10 -14.27 -7.70
C ALA A 53 -1.25 -13.28 -7.98
N LEU A 54 -1.25 -12.15 -7.29
CA LEU A 54 -2.23 -11.07 -7.45
C LEU A 54 -1.72 -9.91 -8.31
N ASP A 55 -0.50 -9.97 -8.85
CA ASP A 55 0.13 -8.89 -9.63
C ASP A 55 0.07 -7.54 -8.90
N ILE A 56 0.58 -7.53 -7.66
CA ILE A 56 0.68 -6.36 -6.78
C ILE A 56 2.05 -6.33 -6.07
N SER A 57 2.41 -5.18 -5.54
CA SER A 57 3.56 -5.03 -4.64
C SER A 57 3.28 -5.71 -3.30
N PRO A 58 4.24 -6.42 -2.69
CA PRO A 58 4.11 -6.92 -1.31
C PRO A 58 3.76 -5.80 -0.32
N LEU A 59 4.20 -4.57 -0.59
CA LEU A 59 3.89 -3.40 0.23
C LEU A 59 2.39 -3.07 0.25
N ALA A 60 1.66 -3.38 -0.83
CA ALA A 60 0.23 -3.18 -0.91
C ALA A 60 -0.53 -4.00 0.15
N LEU A 61 0.02 -5.14 0.57
CA LEU A 61 -0.52 -6.00 1.62
C LEU A 61 -0.15 -5.56 3.04
N LYS A 62 0.88 -4.71 3.20
CA LYS A 62 1.36 -4.29 4.52
C LYS A 62 0.33 -3.43 5.24
N ASP A 63 -0.04 -3.83 6.46
CA ASP A 63 -0.77 -2.96 7.38
C ASP A 63 0.21 -1.99 8.08
N PHE A 64 -0.13 -0.70 8.09
CA PHE A 64 0.64 0.35 8.75
C PHE A 64 0.06 0.73 10.12
N GLY A 65 -1.06 0.12 10.55
CA GLY A 65 -1.60 0.30 11.89
C GLY A 65 -2.13 1.71 12.18
N VAL A 66 -2.59 2.42 11.15
CA VAL A 66 -3.21 3.75 11.31
C VAL A 66 -4.72 3.57 11.44
N GLU A 67 -5.24 3.61 12.66
CA GLU A 67 -6.67 3.41 12.95
C GLU A 67 -7.37 4.74 13.27
N ASN A 68 -6.65 5.70 13.85
CA ASN A 68 -7.21 6.98 14.28
C ASN A 68 -6.23 8.16 14.04
N ALA A 69 -6.70 9.38 14.32
CA ALA A 69 -5.94 10.61 14.08
C ALA A 69 -4.64 10.70 14.90
N ARG A 70 -4.57 10.07 16.09
CA ARG A 70 -3.33 10.05 16.89
C ARG A 70 -2.30 9.12 16.28
N ASP A 71 -2.72 7.97 15.74
CA ASP A 71 -1.83 7.06 15.03
C ASP A 71 -1.26 7.74 13.78
N LEU A 72 -2.11 8.47 13.05
CA LEU A 72 -1.68 9.28 11.91
C LEU A 72 -0.64 10.32 12.33
N LEU A 73 -0.87 11.05 13.42
CA LEU A 73 0.11 12.03 13.92
C LEU A 73 1.42 11.35 14.33
N GLY A 74 1.37 10.21 15.00
CA GLY A 74 2.55 9.44 15.37
C GLY A 74 3.36 9.01 14.13
N LEU A 75 2.68 8.54 13.08
CA LEU A 75 3.33 8.22 11.81
C LEU A 75 3.96 9.46 11.16
N LEU A 76 3.26 10.60 11.14
CA LEU A 76 3.80 11.84 10.58
C LEU A 76 5.06 12.31 11.32
N LEU A 77 5.08 12.25 12.65
CA LEU A 77 6.26 12.59 13.46
C LEU A 77 7.44 11.66 13.16
N GLN A 78 7.19 10.36 12.98
CA GLN A 78 8.24 9.43 12.56
C GLN A 78 8.76 9.78 11.15
N LEU A 79 7.89 10.18 10.23
CA LEU A 79 8.27 10.58 8.88
C LEU A 79 9.02 11.92 8.84
N GLU A 80 8.77 12.83 9.79
CA GLU A 80 9.56 14.03 10.00
C GLU A 80 11.02 13.66 10.28
N ASP A 81 11.25 12.86 11.32
CA ASP A 81 12.59 12.44 11.74
C ASP A 81 13.33 11.63 10.66
N GLU A 82 12.62 10.72 9.99
CA GLU A 82 13.25 9.77 9.07
C GLU A 82 13.35 10.27 7.63
N PHE A 83 12.40 11.09 7.16
CA PHE A 83 12.22 11.43 5.75
C PHE A 83 12.10 12.93 5.49
N GLY A 84 12.11 13.77 6.54
CA GLY A 84 11.98 15.22 6.45
C GLY A 84 10.58 15.69 6.06
N ILE A 85 9.54 14.89 6.31
CA ILE A 85 8.16 15.29 6.03
C ILE A 85 7.67 16.19 7.15
N VAL A 86 7.41 17.46 6.84
CA VAL A 86 6.99 18.49 7.80
C VAL A 86 5.64 19.09 7.39
N PRO A 87 4.90 19.75 8.28
CA PRO A 87 3.75 20.57 7.88
C PRO A 87 4.15 21.67 6.89
N ALA A 88 3.28 21.99 5.93
CA ALA A 88 3.44 23.17 5.09
C ALA A 88 3.35 24.46 5.93
N GLU A 89 4.00 25.54 5.49
CA GLU A 89 4.04 26.82 6.22
C GLU A 89 2.64 27.42 6.48
N ASP A 90 1.70 27.17 5.56
CA ASP A 90 0.31 27.62 5.66
C ASP A 90 -0.59 26.68 6.48
N GLY A 91 -0.03 25.56 6.97
CA GLY A 91 -0.74 24.52 7.70
C GLY A 91 -1.75 23.71 6.88
N SER A 92 -1.80 23.88 5.55
CA SER A 92 -2.82 23.24 4.69
C SER A 92 -2.43 21.85 4.20
N GLY A 93 -1.19 21.42 4.43
CA GLY A 93 -0.67 20.16 3.94
C GLY A 93 0.69 19.78 4.48
N LEU A 94 1.42 18.98 3.69
CA LEU A 94 2.75 18.49 4.00
C LEU A 94 3.77 19.11 3.02
N SER A 95 4.98 19.34 3.50
CA SER A 95 6.16 19.77 2.75
C SER A 95 7.35 18.86 3.06
N ILE A 96 8.47 19.06 2.37
CA ILE A 96 9.74 18.38 2.64
C ILE A 96 10.74 19.42 3.14
N ASP A 97 11.34 19.16 4.30
CA ASP A 97 12.55 19.84 4.72
C ASP A 97 13.70 19.41 3.80
N THR A 98 14.08 20.30 2.87
CA THR A 98 15.15 20.07 1.90
C THR A 98 16.53 19.86 2.54
N SER A 99 16.70 20.19 3.82
CA SER A 99 17.94 19.95 4.56
C SER A 99 18.07 18.52 5.09
N ALA A 100 16.98 17.75 5.13
CA ALA A 100 16.99 16.38 5.62
C ALA A 100 17.77 15.43 4.68
N GLU A 101 18.52 14.49 5.25
CA GLU A 101 19.39 13.56 4.50
C GLU A 101 18.64 12.79 3.41
N LYS A 102 17.42 12.32 3.71
CA LYS A 102 16.61 11.52 2.78
C LYS A 102 15.72 12.38 1.86
N ALA A 103 15.75 13.71 1.99
CA ALA A 103 14.88 14.62 1.24
C ALA A 103 14.89 14.42 -0.28
N PRO A 104 16.03 14.17 -0.96
CA PRO A 104 16.04 13.97 -2.42
C PRO A 104 15.21 12.76 -2.86
N LYS A 105 15.32 11.64 -2.14
CA LYS A 105 14.57 10.41 -2.44
C LYS A 105 13.09 10.57 -2.10
N THR A 106 12.77 11.16 -0.95
CA THR A 106 11.38 11.49 -0.57
C THR A 106 10.73 12.40 -1.63
N THR A 107 11.44 13.44 -2.08
CA THR A 107 10.98 14.37 -3.12
C THR A 107 10.70 13.65 -4.44
N GLN A 108 11.58 12.73 -4.85
CA GLN A 108 11.36 11.94 -6.07
C GLN A 108 10.09 11.09 -5.98
N MET A 109 9.85 10.43 -4.84
CA MET A 109 8.66 9.61 -4.63
C MET A 109 7.38 10.45 -4.63
N LEU A 110 7.37 11.61 -3.95
CA LEU A 110 6.22 12.52 -3.98
C LEU A 110 5.95 13.08 -5.39
N LYS A 111 7.00 13.38 -6.17
CA LYS A 111 6.84 13.80 -7.57
C LYS A 111 6.22 12.70 -8.44
N ALA A 112 6.65 11.45 -8.27
CA ALA A 112 6.08 10.32 -8.99
C ALA A 112 4.59 10.13 -8.64
N TRP A 113 4.23 10.26 -7.37
CA TRP A 113 2.85 10.21 -6.92
C TRP A 113 2.01 11.37 -7.48
N ALA A 114 2.51 12.60 -7.40
CA ALA A 114 1.84 13.79 -7.92
C ALA A 114 1.61 13.71 -9.44
N ALA A 115 2.59 13.24 -10.20
CA ALA A 115 2.46 13.03 -11.64
C ALA A 115 1.31 12.05 -11.96
N LYS A 116 1.26 10.90 -11.28
CA LYS A 116 0.19 9.91 -11.49
C LYS A 116 -1.19 10.41 -11.06
N ARG A 117 -1.27 11.25 -10.03
CA ARG A 117 -2.50 11.96 -9.65
C ARG A 117 -2.97 12.92 -10.73
N ASN A 118 -2.06 13.67 -11.34
CA ASN A 118 -2.39 14.59 -12.43
C ASN A 118 -2.89 13.86 -13.68
N GLU A 119 -2.31 12.70 -14.03
CA GLU A 119 -2.82 11.85 -15.12
C GLU A 119 -4.28 11.42 -14.86
N LEU A 120 -4.63 11.08 -13.61
CA LEU A 120 -6.01 10.75 -13.24
C LEU A 120 -6.93 11.97 -13.31
N GLU A 121 -6.49 13.11 -12.76
CA GLU A 121 -7.31 14.34 -12.70
C GLU A 121 -7.54 14.96 -14.08
N SER A 122 -6.60 14.77 -15.01
CA SER A 122 -6.73 15.16 -16.43
C SER A 122 -7.54 14.17 -17.28
N GLY A 123 -7.80 12.96 -16.77
CA GLY A 123 -8.50 11.89 -17.47
C GLY A 123 -7.62 11.10 -18.45
N GLU A 124 -6.30 11.24 -18.39
CA GLU A 124 -5.34 10.43 -19.16
C GLU A 124 -5.37 8.96 -18.72
N ILE A 125 -5.63 8.71 -17.43
CA ILE A 125 -5.86 7.38 -16.89
C ILE A 125 -7.21 7.31 -16.16
N THR A 126 -7.78 6.11 -16.15
CA THR A 126 -9.01 5.79 -15.44
C THR A 126 -8.77 5.62 -13.92
N PRO A 127 -9.81 5.73 -13.08
CA PRO A 127 -9.72 5.38 -11.67
C PRO A 127 -9.22 3.95 -11.42
N GLU A 128 -9.56 3.01 -12.30
CA GLU A 128 -9.12 1.62 -12.28
C GLU A 128 -7.61 1.49 -12.54
N GLU A 129 -7.09 2.20 -13.54
CA GLU A 129 -5.64 2.23 -13.84
C GLU A 129 -4.85 2.88 -12.69
N TYR A 130 -5.38 3.95 -12.08
CA TYR A 130 -4.77 4.54 -10.90
C TYR A 130 -4.81 3.60 -9.68
N ALA A 131 -5.87 2.83 -9.51
CA ALA A 131 -5.96 1.80 -8.47
C ALA A 131 -4.94 0.68 -8.70
N ASP A 132 -4.74 0.24 -9.94
CA ASP A 132 -3.74 -0.77 -10.30
C ASP A 132 -2.31 -0.24 -10.09
N TRP A 133 -2.05 1.02 -10.45
CA TRP A 133 -0.77 1.67 -10.16
C TRP A 133 -0.47 1.69 -8.66
N LYS A 134 -1.43 2.11 -7.82
CA LYS A 134 -1.27 2.09 -6.34
C LYS A 134 -0.99 0.69 -5.81
N ALA A 135 -1.58 -0.34 -6.42
CA ALA A 135 -1.41 -1.72 -6.00
C ALA A 135 -0.02 -2.26 -6.36
N LYS A 136 0.60 -1.75 -7.43
CA LYS A 136 1.90 -2.20 -7.95
C LYS A 136 3.10 -1.35 -7.50
N PHE A 137 2.86 -0.13 -7.03
CA PHE A 137 3.89 0.80 -6.52
C PHE A 137 4.63 0.22 -5.31
#